data_AF-A0A6N8HRY2-F1
#
_entry.id   AF-A0A6N8HRY2-F1
#
_cell.length_a   1.000
_cell.length_b   1.000
_cell.length_c   1.000
_cell.angle_alpha   90.00
_cell.angle_beta   90.00
_cell.angle_gamma   90.00
#
_symmetry.space_group_name_H-M   'P 1'
#
loop_
_entity.id
_entity.type
_entity.pdbx_description
1 polymer ?
#
loop_
_entity_poly.entity_id
_entity_poly.type
_entity_poly.pdbx_seq_one_letter_code
_entity_poly.pdbx_strand_id
1 'polypeptide(L)' 'MTFIALTGVLLLGIILLAAGFFTKKSWLKLVSLIPLAISHWQIVILFSL' A
#
# COMPACT_ATOMS: atom_id res chain seq x y z
N MET A 1 -14.60 -12.56 0.87
CA MET A 1 -13.21 -13.01 1.12
C MET A 1 -12.17 -12.04 0.58
N THR A 2 -12.35 -11.48 -0.63
CA THR A 2 -11.44 -10.50 -1.26
C THR A 2 -11.38 -9.14 -0.56
N PHE A 3 -12.49 -8.65 0.00
CA PHE A 3 -12.53 -7.34 0.67
C PHE A 3 -11.64 -7.24 1.92
N ILE A 4 -11.61 -8.29 2.75
CA ILE A 4 -10.78 -8.31 3.97
C ILE A 4 -9.28 -8.27 3.62
N ALA A 5 -8.88 -8.97 2.56
CA ALA A 5 -7.50 -8.96 2.08
C ALA A 5 -7.11 -7.58 1.55
N LEU A 6 -7.99 -6.92 0.79
CA LEU A 6 -7.79 -5.55 0.31
C LEU A 6 -7.60 -4.55 1.46
N THR A 7 -8.48 -4.59 2.46
CA THR A 7 -8.38 -3.69 3.62
C THR A 7 -7.09 -3.94 4.41
N GLY A 8 -6.65 -5.20 4.54
CA GLY A 8 -5.40 -5.57 5.20
C GLY A 8 -4.15 -5.04 4.49
N VAL A 9 -4.11 -5.16 3.16
CA VAL A 9 -2.99 -4.64 2.34
C VAL A 9 -2.96 -3.11 2.38
N LEU A 10 -4.11 -2.45 2.34
CA LEU A 10 -4.24 -0.99 2.45
C LEU A 10 -3.71 -0.48 3.80
N LEU A 11 -4.10 -1.12 4.90
CA LEU A 11 -3.61 -0.79 6.24
C LEU A 11 -2.10 -0.96 6.36
N LEU A 12 -1.55 -2.07 5.85
CA LEU A 12 -0.09 -2.29 5.81
C LEU A 12 0.64 -1.22 5.00
N GLY A 13 0.10 -0.85 3.83
CA GLY A 13 0.64 0.23 3.00
C GLY A 13 0.71 1.56 3.74
N ILE A 14 -0.37 1.95 4.44
CA ILE A 14 -0.43 3.19 5.22
C ILE A 14 0.57 3.17 6.38
N ILE A 15 0.69 2.07 7.11
CA ILE A 15 1.62 1.93 8.24
C ILE A 15 3.08 2.06 7.76
N LEU A 16 3.43 1.39 6.65
CA LEU A 16 4.75 1.51 6.04
C LEU A 16 5.04 2.94 5.56
N LEU A 17 4.04 3.62 5.00
CA LEU A 17 4.18 4.98 4.51
C LEU A 17 4.37 5.97 5.67
N ALA A 18 3.64 5.80 6.77
CA ALA A 18 3.80 6.56 8.01
C ALA A 18 5.19 6.31 8.63
N ALA A 19 5.62 5.05 8.73
CA ALA A 19 6.96 4.70 9.21
C ALA A 19 8.06 5.28 8.31
N GLY A 20 7.87 5.27 6.99
CA GLY A 20 8.77 5.89 6.00
C GLY A 20 8.80 7.42 6.08
N PHE A 21 7.69 8.06 6.47
CA PHE A 21 7.62 9.51 6.69
C PHE A 21 8.40 9.93 7.94
N PHE A 22 8.25 9.19 9.04
CA PHE A 22 8.98 9.46 10.28
C PHE A 22 10.49 9.21 10.18
N THR A 23 10.92 8.24 9.37
CA THR A 23 12.33 7.83 9.35
C THR A 23 13.24 8.72 8.51
N LYS A 24 12.75 9.73 7.77
CA LYS A 24 13.52 10.59 6.81
C LYS A 24 14.46 9.81 5.85
N LYS A 25 14.41 8.49 5.83
CA LYS A 25 15.22 7.62 4.98
C LYS A 25 14.46 7.43 3.68
N SER A 26 14.96 8.06 2.62
CA SER A 26 14.42 7.97 1.25
C SER A 26 14.17 6.51 0.80
N TRP A 27 14.98 5.57 1.28
CA TRP A 27 14.83 4.14 1.03
C TRP A 27 13.53 3.53 1.57
N LEU A 28 13.08 3.94 2.76
CA LEU A 28 11.82 3.42 3.32
C LEU A 28 10.59 3.97 2.59
N LYS A 29 10.69 5.18 2.03
CA LYS A 29 9.65 5.71 1.12
C LYS A 29 9.52 4.87 -0.15
N LEU A 30 10.64 4.46 -0.77
CA LEU A 30 10.64 3.59 -1.94
C LEU A 30 10.03 2.21 -1.62
N VAL A 31 10.35 1.64 -0.47
CA VAL A 31 9.76 0.36 -0.03
C VAL A 31 8.26 0.50 0.24
N SER A 32 7.80 1.62 0.80
CA SER A 32 6.36 1.89 1.00
C SER A 32 5.58 2.10 -0.30
N LEU A 33 6.26 2.47 -1.40
CA LEU A 33 5.66 2.68 -2.72
C LEU A 33 5.21 1.37 -3.37
N ILE A 34 5.88 0.26 -3.04
CA ILE A 34 5.56 -1.09 -3.56
C ILE A 34 4.16 -1.56 -3.11
N PRO A 35 3.84 -1.64 -1.80
CA PRO A 35 2.50 -2.05 -1.36
C PRO A 35 1.42 -1.05 -1.78
N LEU A 36 1.77 0.25 -1.90
CA LEU A 36 0.84 1.26 -2.41
C LEU A 36 0.48 1.02 -3.88
N ALA A 37 1.48 0.75 -4.73
CA ALA A 37 1.29 0.44 -6.14
C ALA A 37 0.51 -0.86 -6.37
N ILE A 38 0.79 -1.90 -5.56
CA ILE A 38 0.04 -3.17 -5.58
C ILE A 38 -1.43 -2.93 -5.20
N SER A 39 -1.68 -2.13 -4.15
CA SER A 39 -3.04 -1.78 -3.74
C SER A 39 -3.78 -1.00 -4.84
N HIS A 40 -3.09 -0.05 -5.48
CA HIS A 40 -3.66 0.73 -6.58
C HIS A 40 -4.01 -0.16 -7.78
N TRP A 41 -3.11 -1.07 -8.15
CA TRP A 41 -3.34 -2.04 -9.23
C TRP A 41 -4.53 -2.94 -8.95
N GLN A 42 -4.67 -3.44 -7.72
CA GLN A 42 -5.84 -4.23 -7.32
C GLN A 42 -7.14 -3.43 -7.37
N ILE A 43 -7.14 -2.15 -6.99
CA ILE A 43 -8.33 -1.28 -7.07
C ILE A 43 -8.74 -1.08 -8.53
N VAL A 44 -7.79 -0.85 -9.44
CA VAL A 44 -8.06 -0.70 -10.88
C VAL A 44 -8.68 -1.97 -11.47
N ILE A 45 -8.15 -3.14 -11.13
CA ILE A 45 -8.74 -4.43 -11.57
C ILE A 45 -10.16 -4.59 -11.03
N LEU A 46 -10.41 -4.22 -9.77
CA LEU A 46 -11.71 -4.40 -9.14
C LEU A 46 -12.79 -3.46 -9.72
N PHE A 47 -12.40 -2.29 -10.24
CA PHE A 47 -13.31 -1.33 -10.88
C PHE A 47 -13.42 -1.48 -12.40
N SER A 48 -12.49 -2.21 -13.03
CA SER A 48 -12.50 -2.50 -14.47
C SER A 48 -13.31 -3.76 -14.84
N LEU A 49 -14.04 -4.33 -13.87
CA LEU A 49 -14.84 -5.55 -13.99
C LEU A 49 -16.33 -5.20 -13.80
#